data_AF-A0A952QNC4-F1
#
_entry.id   AF-A0A952QNC4-F1
#
_cell.length_a   1.000
_cell.length_b   1.000
_cell.length_c   1.000
_cell.angle_alpha   90.00
_cell.angle_beta   90.00
_cell.angle_gamma   90.00
#
_symmetry.space_group_name_H-M   'P 1'
#
loop_
_entity.id
_entity.type
_entity.pdbx_description
1 polymer ?
#
loop_
_entity_poly.entity_id
_entity_poly.type
_entity_poly.pdbx_seq_one_letter_code
_entity_poly.pdbx_strand_id
1 'polypeptide(L)'
;MKDVTTSPSLVARSLKSDRAKPLSRGLSDLAGWLFTVNADRWRRRAQFYQRHRDYFPRLAASPFVDRCRELEAASREFAEVLFAMPPRVDLVPVPVTVSRIK
;
A
#
# COMPACT_ATOMS: atom_id res chain seq x y z
N MET A 1 -23.19 -56.75 -27.08
CA MET A 1 -23.24 -55.48 -26.34
C MET A 1 -22.14 -55.53 -25.29
N LYS A 2 -21.18 -54.60 -25.34
CA LYS A 2 -20.04 -54.56 -24.41
C LYS A 2 -20.19 -53.32 -23.53
N ASP A 3 -20.16 -53.55 -22.23
CA ASP A 3 -20.31 -52.55 -21.18
C ASP A 3 -19.16 -51.54 -21.23
N VAL A 4 -19.51 -50.26 -21.31
CA VAL A 4 -18.58 -49.14 -21.17
C VAL A 4 -18.72 -48.62 -19.75
N THR A 5 -17.86 -49.12 -18.86
CA THR A 5 -17.67 -48.57 -17.52
C THR A 5 -16.70 -47.39 -17.62
N THR A 6 -17.23 -46.17 -17.62
CA THR A 6 -16.42 -44.95 -17.61
C THR A 6 -15.85 -44.73 -16.20
N SER A 7 -14.57 -45.04 -16.02
CA SER A 7 -13.82 -44.68 -14.81
C SER A 7 -13.64 -43.16 -14.70
N PRO A 8 -13.93 -42.51 -13.56
CA PRO A 8 -13.56 -41.12 -13.34
C PRO A 8 -12.07 -41.07 -12.97
N SER A 9 -11.22 -40.56 -13.88
CA SER A 9 -9.81 -40.33 -13.55
C SER A 9 -9.72 -39.15 -12.56
N LEU A 10 -9.46 -39.46 -11.30
CA LEU A 10 -9.07 -38.49 -10.27
C LEU A 10 -7.66 -37.98 -10.61
N VAL A 11 -7.58 -36.96 -11.47
CA VAL A 11 -6.36 -36.15 -11.60
C VAL A 11 -6.26 -35.34 -10.32
N ALA A 12 -5.50 -35.85 -9.35
CA ALA A 12 -5.05 -35.09 -8.21
C ALA A 12 -4.26 -33.89 -8.74
N ARG A 13 -4.94 -32.75 -8.87
CA ARG A 13 -4.31 -31.47 -9.19
C ARG A 13 -3.50 -31.08 -7.96
N SER A 14 -2.24 -31.53 -7.94
CA SER A 14 -1.21 -30.99 -7.06
C SER A 14 -1.20 -29.48 -7.27
N LEU A 15 -1.88 -28.76 -6.39
CA LEU A 15 -1.60 -27.35 -6.14
C LEU A 15 -0.21 -27.32 -5.54
N LYS A 16 0.82 -27.40 -6.40
CA LYS A 16 2.13 -26.87 -6.09
C LYS A 16 1.84 -25.41 -5.73
N SER A 17 1.81 -25.14 -4.44
CA SER A 17 1.94 -23.80 -3.88
C SER A 17 3.20 -23.25 -4.49
N ASP A 18 3.06 -22.50 -5.58
CA ASP A 18 4.13 -21.78 -6.22
C ASP A 18 4.49 -20.68 -5.23
N ARG A 19 5.36 -21.04 -4.29
CA ARG A 19 5.89 -20.14 -3.27
C ARG A 19 6.69 -19.13 -4.08
N ALA A 20 6.03 -18.02 -4.42
CA ALA A 20 6.56 -16.99 -5.30
C ALA A 20 8.01 -16.75 -4.91
N LYS A 21 8.92 -17.02 -5.85
CA LYS A 21 10.35 -16.83 -5.61
C LYS A 21 10.53 -15.42 -5.05
N PRO A 22 11.25 -15.25 -3.93
CA PRO A 22 11.48 -13.93 -3.36
C PRO A 22 12.06 -13.06 -4.48
N LEU A 23 11.42 -11.91 -4.71
CA LEU A 23 11.95 -10.92 -5.64
C LEU A 23 13.39 -10.61 -5.24
N SER A 24 14.27 -10.46 -6.24
CA SER A 24 15.64 -10.04 -5.97
C SER A 24 15.60 -8.74 -5.18
N ARG A 25 16.52 -8.58 -4.21
CA ARG A 25 16.50 -7.47 -3.23
C ARG A 25 16.21 -6.11 -3.87
N GLY A 26 16.84 -5.81 -5.01
CA GLY A 26 16.62 -4.55 -5.74
C GLY A 26 15.21 -4.39 -6.34
N LEU A 27 14.54 -5.47 -6.77
CA LEU A 27 13.16 -5.40 -7.26
C LEU A 27 12.17 -5.23 -6.10
N SER A 28 12.42 -5.86 -4.95
CA SER A 28 11.65 -5.66 -3.72
C SER A 28 11.77 -4.22 -3.24
N ASP A 29 12.97 -3.66 -3.23
CA ASP A 29 13.22 -2.27 -2.82
C ASP A 29 12.51 -1.27 -3.78
N LEU A 30 12.55 -1.54 -5.10
CA LEU A 30 11.83 -0.71 -6.08
C LEU A 30 10.30 -0.77 -5.89
N ALA A 31 9.76 -1.97 -5.66
CA ALA A 31 8.34 -2.14 -5.38
C ALA A 31 7.93 -1.40 -4.09
N GLY A 32 8.69 -1.56 -3.00
CA GLY A 32 8.48 -0.82 -1.76
C GLY A 32 8.54 0.69 -1.96
N TRP A 33 9.48 1.19 -2.77
CA TRP A 33 9.58 2.59 -3.14
C TRP A 33 8.35 3.08 -3.92
N LEU A 34 7.87 2.31 -4.90
CA LEU A 34 6.66 2.64 -5.67
C LEU A 34 5.43 2.74 -4.78
N PHE A 35 5.26 1.82 -3.81
CA PHE A 35 4.18 1.90 -2.84
C PHE A 35 4.30 3.14 -1.95
N THR A 36 5.52 3.50 -1.55
CA THR A 36 5.77 4.73 -0.79
C THR A 36 5.40 5.99 -1.59
N VAL A 37 5.75 6.03 -2.88
CA VAL A 37 5.39 7.14 -3.78
C VAL A 37 3.89 7.22 -4.01
N ASN A 38 3.21 6.07 -4.15
CA ASN A 38 1.76 6.03 -4.26
C ASN A 38 1.08 6.53 -2.99
N ALA A 39 1.57 6.14 -1.81
CA ALA A 39 1.05 6.65 -0.54
C ALA A 39 1.13 8.20 -0.49
N ASP A 40 2.29 8.77 -0.81
CA ASP A 40 2.48 10.22 -0.88
C ASP A 40 1.53 10.90 -1.87
N ARG A 41 1.30 10.27 -3.02
CA ARG A 41 0.39 10.80 -4.05
C ARG A 41 -1.03 10.89 -3.52
N TRP A 42 -1.51 9.84 -2.86
CA TRP A 42 -2.84 9.82 -2.27
C TRP A 42 -2.98 10.81 -1.12
N ARG A 43 -1.96 10.93 -0.26
CA ARG A 43 -1.86 11.95 0.80
C ARG A 43 -2.05 13.36 0.26
N ARG A 44 -1.24 13.73 -0.74
CA ARG A 44 -1.29 15.07 -1.37
C ARG A 44 -2.65 15.33 -2.00
N ARG A 45 -3.25 14.31 -2.64
CA ARG A 45 -4.56 14.44 -3.26
C ARG A 45 -5.67 14.67 -2.23
N ALA A 46 -5.68 13.91 -1.13
CA ALA A 46 -6.61 14.11 -0.04
C ALA A 46 -6.48 15.52 0.56
N GLN A 47 -5.25 15.96 0.85
CA GLN A 47 -4.97 17.29 1.38
C GLN A 47 -5.40 18.41 0.42
N PHE A 48 -5.15 18.25 -0.88
CA PHE A 48 -5.55 19.23 -1.89
C PHE A 48 -7.06 19.45 -1.90
N TYR A 49 -7.85 18.38 -2.03
CA TYR A 49 -9.30 18.53 -2.10
C TYR A 49 -9.92 18.95 -0.78
N GLN A 50 -9.31 18.58 0.36
CA GLN A 50 -9.74 19.07 1.66
C GLN A 50 -9.48 20.58 1.81
N ARG A 51 -8.32 21.07 1.34
CA ARG A 51 -7.96 22.50 1.38
C ARG A 51 -8.77 23.35 0.40
N HIS A 52 -9.12 22.78 -0.77
CA HIS A 52 -9.87 23.46 -1.82
C HIS A 52 -11.34 22.99 -1.88
N ARG A 53 -11.92 22.67 -0.71
CA ARG A 53 -13.29 22.15 -0.60
C ARG A 53 -14.32 23.05 -1.26
N ASP A 54 -14.14 24.37 -1.15
CA ASP A 54 -15.07 25.36 -1.70
C ASP A 54 -15.05 25.42 -3.23
N TYR A 55 -13.90 25.11 -3.85
CA TYR A 55 -13.77 25.03 -5.31
C TYR A 55 -14.33 23.72 -5.87
N PHE A 56 -14.29 22.64 -5.08
CA PHE A 56 -14.70 21.30 -5.50
C PHE A 56 -15.70 20.66 -4.52
N PRO A 57 -16.87 21.29 -4.27
CA PRO A 57 -17.78 20.88 -3.20
C PRO A 57 -18.31 19.46 -3.39
N ARG A 58 -18.54 19.02 -4.63
CA ARG A 58 -19.01 17.66 -4.94
C ARG A 58 -17.98 16.59 -4.57
N LEU A 59 -16.70 16.83 -4.88
CA LEU A 59 -15.63 15.87 -4.59
C LEU A 59 -15.32 15.83 -3.08
N ALA A 60 -15.28 16.99 -2.43
CA ALA A 60 -14.96 17.10 -1.01
C ALA A 60 -16.12 16.70 -0.07
N ALA A 61 -17.38 16.76 -0.52
CA ALA A 61 -18.53 16.23 0.21
C ALA A 61 -18.79 14.74 -0.05
N SER A 62 -18.09 14.15 -1.03
CA SER A 62 -18.18 12.72 -1.33
C SER A 62 -17.16 11.90 -0.52
N PRO A 63 -17.30 10.56 -0.48
CA PRO A 63 -16.31 9.67 0.14
C PRO A 63 -14.92 9.71 -0.53
N PHE A 64 -14.73 10.47 -1.61
CA PHE A 64 -13.50 10.51 -2.38
C PHE A 64 -12.26 10.83 -1.53
N VAL A 65 -12.36 11.81 -0.62
CA VAL A 65 -11.24 12.20 0.25
C VAL A 65 -10.90 11.06 1.22
N ASP A 66 -11.91 10.41 1.78
CA ASP A 66 -11.72 9.28 2.68
C ASP A 66 -11.11 8.07 1.96
N ARG A 67 -11.56 7.78 0.73
CA ARG A 67 -10.96 6.74 -0.13
C ARG A 67 -9.50 7.04 -0.46
N CYS A 68 -9.14 8.30 -0.68
CA CYS A 68 -7.74 8.68 -0.86
C CYS A 68 -6.92 8.35 0.40
N ARG A 69 -7.44 8.63 1.60
CA ARG A 69 -6.75 8.29 2.86
C ARG A 69 -6.65 6.79 3.09
N GLU A 70 -7.69 6.03 2.76
CA GLU A 70 -7.64 4.56 2.80
C GLU A 70 -6.55 4.01 1.86
N LEU A 71 -6.45 4.55 0.63
CA LEU A 71 -5.44 4.14 -0.33
C LEU A 71 -4.02 4.55 0.09
N GLU A 72 -3.87 5.71 0.74
CA GLU A 72 -2.62 6.13 1.36
C GLU A 72 -2.19 5.11 2.42
N ALA A 73 -3.08 4.79 3.37
CA ALA A 73 -2.82 3.87 4.46
C ALA A 73 -2.45 2.48 3.94
N ALA A 74 -3.25 1.92 3.02
CA ALA A 74 -3.00 0.62 2.43
C ALA A 74 -1.66 0.58 1.67
N SER A 75 -1.35 1.62 0.88
CA SER A 75 -0.08 1.68 0.15
C SER A 75 1.12 1.75 1.10
N ARG A 76 1.00 2.48 2.22
CA ARG A 76 2.05 2.58 3.23
C ARG A 76 2.23 1.26 3.98
N GLU A 77 1.14 0.61 4.38
CA GLU A 77 1.15 -0.71 5.00
C GLU A 77 1.82 -1.76 4.10
N PHE A 78 1.53 -1.75 2.79
CA PHE A 78 2.21 -2.64 1.85
C PHE A 78 3.72 -2.37 1.78
N ALA A 79 4.15 -1.11 1.75
CA ALA A 79 5.57 -0.78 1.76
C ALA A 79 6.27 -1.28 3.03
N GLU A 80 5.64 -1.09 4.19
CA GLU A 80 6.20 -1.45 5.50
C GLU A 80 6.22 -2.97 5.71
N VAL A 81 5.09 -3.66 5.49
CA VAL A 81 4.92 -5.08 5.83
C VAL A 81 5.53 -6.01 4.77
N LEU A 82 5.29 -5.74 3.48
CA LEU A 82 5.74 -6.65 2.41
C LEU A 82 7.18 -6.39 1.96
N PHE A 83 7.64 -5.14 2.07
CA PHE A 83 8.96 -4.74 1.57
C PHE A 83 9.92 -4.30 2.68
N ALA A 84 9.52 -4.42 3.96
CA ALA A 84 10.32 -4.02 5.12
C ALA A 84 10.86 -2.58 5.04
N MET A 85 10.13 -1.69 4.34
CA MET A 85 10.52 -0.29 4.24
C MET A 85 10.32 0.38 5.60
N PRO A 86 11.27 1.23 6.05
CA PRO A 86 11.11 1.93 7.31
C PRO A 86 9.91 2.89 7.23
N PRO A 87 9.12 3.01 8.31
CA PRO A 87 8.00 3.95 8.34
C PRO A 87 8.51 5.37 8.17
N ARG A 88 7.85 6.15 7.33
CA ARG A 88 8.15 7.58 7.18
C ARG A 88 7.56 8.35 8.36
N VAL A 89 8.41 8.62 9.33
CA VAL A 89 8.12 9.54 10.43
C VAL A 89 8.39 10.96 9.95
N ASP A 90 7.36 11.79 9.88
CA ASP A 90 7.54 13.22 9.61
C ASP A 90 8.28 13.82 10.82
N LEU A 91 9.59 14.08 10.66
CA LEU A 91 10.40 14.70 11.71
C LEU A 91 9.93 16.14 11.89
N VAL A 92 9.25 16.41 13.00
CA VAL A 92 8.81 17.76 13.36
C VAL A 92 9.97 18.44 14.09
N PRO A 93 10.37 19.68 13.71
CA PRO A 93 11.39 20.40 14.44
C PRO A 93 10.94 20.62 15.89
N VAL A 94 11.71 20.09 16.84
CA VAL A 94 11.48 20.28 18.28
C VAL A 94 12.24 21.53 18.73
N PRO A 95 11.57 22.53 19.33
CA PRO A 95 12.27 23.68 19.89
C PRO A 95 13.08 23.24 21.11
N VAL A 96 14.41 23.34 21.02
CA VAL A 96 15.33 23.10 22.14
C VAL A 96 15.60 24.42 22.85
N THR A 97 15.20 24.52 24.11
CA THR A 97 15.58 25.62 24.99
C THR A 97 17.01 25.42 25.48
N VAL A 98 17.97 26.11 24.85
CA VAL A 98 19.37 26.11 25.31
C VAL A 98 19.47 27.07 26.49
N SER A 99 19.61 26.54 27.70
CA SER A 99 19.89 27.36 28.87
C SER A 99 21.32 27.87 28.78
N ARG A 100 21.48 29.19 28.67
CA ARG A 100 22.79 29.84 28.68
C ARG A 100 23.35 29.76 30.10
N ILE A 101 24.37 28.92 30.30
CA ILE A 101 25.14 28.89 31.55
C ILE A 101 25.83 30.25 31.66
N LYS A 102 25.61 30.95 32.79
CA LYS A 102 26.25 32.23 33.11
C LYS A 102 27.68 32.01 33.57
#